data_AF-A0A3D5EZN7-F1
#
_entry.id   AF-A0A3D5EZN7-F1
#
_cell.length_a   1.000
_cell.length_b   1.000
_cell.length_c   1.000
_cell.angle_alpha   90.00
_cell.angle_beta   90.00
_cell.angle_gamma   90.00
#
_symmetry.space_group_name_H-M   'P 1'
#
loop_
_entity.id
_entity.type
_entity.pdbx_description
1 polymer ?
#
loop_
_entity_poly.entity_id
_entity_poly.type
_entity_poly.pdbx_seq_one_letter_code
_entity_poly.pdbx_strand_id
1 'polypeptide(L)' 'MHIVCLDLEGVLVPEIWIEFATRTGIPELRRPTPDEPDYDKLM' A
#
# COMPACT_ATOMS: atom_id res chain seq x y z
N MET A 1 32.12 1.16 3.63
CA MET A 1 30.84 1.07 4.38
C MET A 1 29.73 0.95 3.35
N HIS A 2 28.82 -0.01 3.50
CA HIS A 2 27.72 -0.25 2.55
C HIS A 2 26.39 0.06 3.24
N ILE A 3 25.53 0.79 2.56
CA ILE A 3 24.16 1.09 2.99
C ILE A 3 23.24 0.45 1.95
N VAL A 4 22.25 -0.29 2.43
CA VAL A 4 21.24 -0.93 1.59
C VAL A 4 19.89 -0.33 1.95
N CYS A 5 19.24 0.27 0.96
CA CYS A 5 17.87 0.74 1.08
C CYS A 5 16.96 -0.28 0.41
N LEU A 6 16.07 -0.88 1.19
CA LEU A 6 15.02 -1.78 0.70
C LEU A 6 13.68 -1.10 0.93
N ASP A 7 12.80 -1.28 -0.03
CA ASP A 7 11.41 -0.88 0.13
C ASP A 7 10.73 -1.77 1.18
N LEU A 8 9.70 -1.25 1.82
CA LEU A 8 8.98 -1.96 2.86
C LEU A 8 7.81 -2.74 2.27
N GLU A 9 6.84 -2.03 1.71
CA GLU A 9 5.67 -2.63 1.06
C GLU A 9 6.07 -3.22 -0.29
N GLY A 10 5.51 -4.38 -0.64
CA GLY A 10 5.83 -5.10 -1.87
C GLY A 10 7.18 -5.83 -1.87
N VAL A 11 8.13 -5.46 -0.99
CA VAL A 11 9.45 -6.11 -0.88
C VAL A 11 9.62 -6.89 0.42
N LEU A 12 9.43 -6.24 1.57
CA LEU A 12 9.60 -6.87 2.88
C LEU A 12 8.27 -7.32 3.49
N VAL A 13 7.18 -6.63 3.17
CA VAL A 13 5.82 -6.95 3.64
C VAL A 13 4.80 -6.78 2.49
N PRO A 14 3.64 -7.46 2.55
CA PRO A 14 2.55 -7.22 1.61
C PRO A 14 2.02 -5.79 1.72
N GLU A 15 1.40 -5.31 0.64
CA GLU A 15 0.67 -4.03 0.60
C GLU A 15 -0.33 -3.92 1.76
N ILE A 16 -0.08 -3.00 2.70
CA ILE A 16 -0.80 -2.96 3.97
C ILE A 16 -2.28 -2.68 3.74
N TRP A 17 -2.61 -1.75 2.84
CA TRP A 17 -4.00 -1.38 2.55
C TRP A 17 -4.81 -2.48 1.88
N ILE A 18 -4.18 -3.29 1.03
CA ILE A 18 -4.84 -4.45 0.38
C ILE A 18 -5.14 -5.54 1.42
N GLU A 19 -4.16 -5.84 2.28
CA GLU A 19 -4.33 -6.82 3.36
C GLU A 19 -5.36 -6.33 4.39
N PHE A 20 -5.33 -5.05 4.73
CA PHE A 20 -6.27 -4.43 5.66
C PHE A 20 -7.71 -4.42 5.11
N ALA A 21 -7.89 -4.07 3.83
CA ALA A 21 -9.18 -4.16 3.14
C ALA A 21 -9.74 -5.59 3.19
N THR A 22 -8.88 -6.59 2.99
CA THR A 22 -9.27 -8.01 2.99
C THR A 22 -9.66 -8.48 4.40
N ARG A 23 -8.94 -8.04 5.44
CA ARG A 23 -9.24 -8.43 6.83
C ARG A 23 -10.46 -7.73 7.42
N THR A 24 -10.66 -6.46 7.07
CA THR A 24 -11.80 -5.67 7.58
C THR A 24 -13.06 -5.82 6.73
N GLY A 25 -12.93 -6.36 5.51
CA GLY A 25 -14.03 -6.51 4.57
C GLY A 25 -14.46 -5.18 3.95
N ILE A 26 -13.59 -4.17 3.94
CA ILE A 26 -13.84 -2.83 3.40
C ILE A 26 -13.17 -2.73 2.02
N PRO A 27 -13.89 -3.03 0.91
CA PRO A 27 -13.32 -3.06 -0.43
C PRO A 27 -12.82 -1.69 -0.93
N GLU A 28 -13.31 -0.59 -0.35
CA GLU A 28 -12.93 0.79 -0.70
C GLU A 28 -11.46 1.09 -0.38
N LEU A 29 -10.88 0.38 0.59
CA LEU A 29 -9.48 0.52 0.99
C LEU A 29 -8.52 -0.21 0.05
N ARG A 30 -9.05 -0.94 -0.95
CA ARG A 30 -8.26 -1.67 -1.94
C ARG A 30 -7.80 -0.78 -3.11
N ARG A 31 -8.05 0.54 -3.07
CA ARG A 31 -7.67 1.49 -4.13
C ARG A 31 -6.15 1.68 -4.17
N PRO A 32 -5.46 1.15 -5.19
CA PRO A 32 -4.04 1.36 -5.33
C PRO A 32 -3.80 2.73 -6.00
N THR A 33 -2.69 3.38 -5.66
CA THR A 33 -2.22 4.65 -6.25
C THR A 33 -2.20 4.75 -7.78
N PRO A 34 -2.08 3.66 -8.57
CA PRO A 34 -2.20 3.73 -10.02
C PRO A 34 -3.61 4.07 -10.53
N ASP A 35 -4.67 3.76 -9.77
CA ASP A 35 -6.05 4.03 -10.17
C ASP A 35 -6.50 5.47 -9.82
N GLU A 36 -5.91 6.07 -8.78
CA GLU A 36 -6.12 7.46 -8.41
C GLU A 36 -4.76 8.10 -8.02
N PRO A 37 -4.08 8.80 -8.95
CA PRO A 37 -2.75 9.38 -8.71
C PRO A 37 -2.78 10.62 -7.79
N ASP A 38 -3.98 11.09 -7.43
CA ASP A 38 -4.18 12.22 -6.53
C ASP A 38 -4.19 11.73 -5.08
N TYR A 39 -3.09 11.97 -4.38
CA TYR A 39 -2.93 11.60 -2.97
C TYR A 39 -3.97 12.25 -2.06
N ASP A 40 -4.48 13.44 -2.39
CA ASP A 40 -5.50 14.13 -1.59
C ASP A 40 -6.88 13.46 -1.68
N LYS A 41 -7.07 12.52 -2.62
CA LYS A 41 -8.30 11.73 -2.75
C LYS A 41 -8.20 10.34 -2.14
N LEU A 42 -6.99 9.90 -1.80
CA LEU A 42 -6.71 8.63 -1.13
C LEU A 42 -6.72 8.77 0.40
N MET A 43 -6.56 10.01 0.90
CA MET A 43 -6.59 10.42 2.31
C MET A 43 -7.84 11.26 2.63
#